data_AF-A0A8X6RVE9-F1
#
_entry.id   AF-A0A8X6RVE9-F1
#
_cell.length_a   1.000
_cell.length_b   1.000
_cell.length_c   1.000
_cell.angle_alpha   90.00
_cell.angle_beta   90.00
_cell.angle_gamma   90.00
#
_symmetry.space_group_name_H-M   'P 1'
#
loop_
_entity.id
_entity.type
_entity.pdbx_description
1 polymer ?
#
loop_
_entity_poly.entity_id
_entity_poly.type
_entity_poly.pdbx_seq_one_letter_code
_entity_poly.pdbx_strand_id
1 'polypeptide(L)'
;MQVKIEGYLIRGITQCFNCNNFFHTAENCHLKPRCLKCGKEHPTRQCPIKERQGSPFCINCQEYSHSVCYTKWPKFPKPKKGTSLTANKTFESNVRREGVSFANIVSGTAPPSTLTPVHKLTEKTNENSNNKASYGIQAKKNVNSDLAQVIELVSMISNIIKRSPEILQLLPKLKNSEDDKAKALLLFEAMLVKF
;
A
#
# COMPACT_ATOMS: atom_id res chain seq x y z
N MET A 1 -41.86 -0.57 -20.03
CA MET A 1 -40.77 -1.17 -19.23
C MET A 1 -39.64 -0.15 -19.16
N GLN A 2 -39.49 0.55 -18.03
CA GLN A 2 -38.42 1.53 -17.83
C GLN A 2 -37.21 0.81 -17.23
N VAL A 3 -36.10 0.76 -17.95
CA VAL A 3 -34.83 0.24 -17.44
C VAL A 3 -34.08 1.42 -16.84
N LYS A 4 -33.92 1.43 -15.51
CA LYS A 4 -33.12 2.41 -14.80
C LYS A 4 -31.68 1.91 -14.77
N ILE A 5 -30.81 2.51 -15.57
CA ILE A 5 -29.38 2.21 -15.55
C ILE A 5 -28.76 3.02 -14.41
N GLU A 6 -28.40 2.36 -13.32
CA GLU A 6 -27.58 2.96 -12.27
C GLU A 6 -26.15 3.12 -12.79
N GLY A 7 -25.57 4.31 -12.62
CA GLY A 7 -24.18 4.56 -13.00
C GLY A 7 -23.24 3.63 -12.24
N TYR A 8 -22.32 2.97 -12.96
CA TYR A 8 -21.29 2.13 -12.36
C TYR A 8 -20.35 3.01 -11.52
N LEU A 9 -20.59 3.04 -10.21
CA LEU A 9 -19.72 3.72 -9.28
C LEU A 9 -18.51 2.82 -9.01
N ILE A 10 -17.32 3.27 -9.42
CA ILE A 10 -16.06 2.66 -8.99
C ILE A 10 -15.90 2.97 -7.49
N ARG A 11 -16.51 2.15 -6.63
CA ARG A 11 -16.61 2.37 -5.18
C ARG A 11 -15.40 1.87 -4.39
N GLY A 12 -14.28 1.60 -5.06
CA GLY A 12 -13.12 0.96 -4.45
C GLY A 12 -11.81 1.66 -4.80
N ILE A 13 -10.84 1.54 -3.89
CA ILE A 13 -9.47 1.92 -4.17
C ILE A 13 -8.84 0.82 -5.01
N THR A 14 -8.26 1.20 -6.15
CA THR A 14 -7.56 0.26 -7.03
C THR A 14 -6.38 -0.37 -6.30
N GLN A 15 -6.34 -1.71 -6.25
CA GLN A 15 -5.19 -2.47 -5.79
C GLN A 15 -4.42 -2.99 -7.01
N CYS A 16 -3.11 -2.78 -7.02
CA CYS A 16 -2.23 -3.26 -8.07
C CYS A 16 -1.96 -4.75 -7.92
N PHE A 17 -2.26 -5.56 -8.95
CA PHE A 17 -2.01 -7.00 -8.92
C PHE A 17 -0.52 -7.38 -9.02
N ASN A 18 0.34 -6.45 -9.45
CA ASN A 18 1.79 -6.68 -9.53
C ASN A 18 2.45 -6.52 -8.15
N CYS A 19 2.32 -5.33 -7.54
CA CYS A 19 3.01 -5.01 -6.29
C CYS A 19 2.13 -5.08 -5.02
N ASN A 20 0.82 -5.31 -5.17
CA ASN A 20 -0.18 -5.37 -4.08
C ASN A 20 -0.38 -4.07 -3.26
N ASN A 21 0.18 -2.96 -3.73
CA ASN A 21 -0.11 -1.63 -3.20
C ASN A 21 -1.39 -1.04 -3.80
N PHE A 22 -1.84 0.08 -3.24
CA PHE A 22 -3.06 0.77 -3.66
C PHE A 22 -2.79 1.94 -4.63
N PHE A 23 -3.85 2.47 -5.22
CA PHE A 23 -3.92 3.69 -6.04
C PHE A 23 -3.34 3.62 -7.46
N HIS A 24 -3.00 2.43 -7.97
CA HIS A 24 -2.59 2.24 -9.36
C HIS A 24 -2.93 0.84 -9.87
N THR A 25 -3.00 0.70 -11.19
CA THR A 25 -3.22 -0.58 -11.89
C THR A 25 -1.90 -1.33 -12.08
N ALA A 26 -1.97 -2.59 -12.51
CA ALA A 26 -0.77 -3.37 -12.85
C ALA A 26 -0.07 -2.83 -14.10
N GLU A 27 -0.81 -2.27 -15.05
CA GLU A 27 -0.29 -1.71 -16.32
C GLU A 27 0.67 -0.53 -16.09
N ASN A 28 0.38 0.32 -15.10
CA ASN A 28 1.20 1.48 -14.74
C ASN A 28 2.15 1.18 -13.57
N CYS A 29 2.40 -0.09 -13.26
CA CYS A 29 3.23 -0.47 -12.13
C CYS A 29 4.68 -0.72 -12.57
N HIS A 30 5.61 0.13 -12.10
CA HIS A 30 7.06 -0.04 -12.30
C HIS A 30 7.76 -0.70 -11.10
N LEU A 31 7.00 -1.17 -10.11
CA LEU A 31 7.54 -1.83 -8.93
C LEU A 31 7.76 -3.32 -9.22
N LYS A 32 8.70 -3.93 -8.49
CA LYS A 32 8.89 -5.38 -8.50
C LYS A 32 7.62 -6.11 -8.03
N PRO A 33 7.35 -7.30 -8.58
CA PRO A 33 6.22 -8.11 -8.15
C PRO A 33 6.34 -8.47 -6.67
N ARG A 34 5.22 -8.50 -5.95
CA ARG A 34 5.18 -8.84 -4.54
C ARG A 34 4.18 -9.98 -4.30
N CYS A 35 4.61 -11.05 -3.64
CA CYS A 35 3.78 -12.23 -3.44
C CYS A 35 2.71 -12.01 -2.37
N LEU A 36 1.43 -12.26 -2.67
CA LEU A 36 0.30 -12.09 -1.73
C LEU A 36 0.39 -13.00 -0.49
N LYS A 37 1.09 -14.13 -0.60
CA LYS A 37 1.19 -15.14 0.48
C LYS A 37 2.29 -14.79 1.49
N CYS A 38 3.46 -14.38 1.01
CA CYS A 38 4.66 -14.25 1.85
C CYS A 38 5.34 -12.88 1.78
N GLY A 39 4.84 -11.95 0.96
CA GLY A 39 5.38 -10.59 0.85
C GLY A 39 6.72 -10.45 0.13
N LYS A 40 7.34 -11.55 -0.34
CA LYS A 40 8.64 -11.55 -1.02
C LYS A 40 8.54 -11.12 -2.49
N GLU A 41 9.68 -10.78 -3.09
CA GLU A 41 9.81 -10.27 -4.47
C GLU A 41 9.63 -11.38 -5.53
N HIS A 42 8.41 -11.86 -5.71
CA HIS A 42 8.04 -12.77 -6.80
C HIS A 42 6.50 -12.80 -6.99
N PRO A 43 5.98 -13.22 -8.15
CA PRO A 43 4.55 -13.43 -8.33
C PRO A 43 4.02 -14.56 -7.44
N THR A 44 2.75 -14.47 -7.03
CA THR A 44 2.09 -15.48 -6.18
C THR A 44 2.14 -16.89 -6.75
N ARG A 45 2.15 -17.03 -8.09
CA ARG A 45 2.27 -18.31 -8.81
C ARG A 45 3.60 -19.03 -8.58
N GLN A 46 4.67 -18.29 -8.28
CA GLN A 46 6.02 -18.82 -8.03
C GLN A 46 6.32 -18.95 -6.53
N CYS A 47 5.30 -18.84 -5.67
CA CYS A 47 5.51 -18.92 -4.23
C CYS A 47 5.85 -20.35 -3.79
N PRO A 48 6.90 -20.56 -2.99
CA PRO A 48 7.21 -21.88 -2.42
C PRO A 48 6.14 -22.33 -1.41
N ILE A 49 5.40 -21.38 -0.81
CA ILE A 49 4.31 -21.68 0.13
C ILE A 49 3.09 -22.15 -0.67
N LYS A 50 2.93 -23.47 -0.76
CA LYS A 50 1.76 -24.11 -1.39
C LYS A 50 0.64 -24.39 -0.41
N GLU A 51 0.98 -24.63 0.84
CA GLU A 51 0.03 -24.96 1.90
C GLU A 51 -0.80 -23.75 2.36
N ARG A 52 -2.03 -24.03 2.76
CA ARG A 52 -2.93 -23.03 3.34
C ARG A 52 -2.54 -22.81 4.79
N GLN A 53 -1.82 -21.72 5.05
CA GLN A 53 -1.54 -21.25 6.40
C GLN A 53 -2.86 -20.94 7.13
N GLY A 54 -2.96 -21.32 8.40
CA GLY A 54 -4.20 -21.20 9.18
C GLY A 54 -4.72 -19.75 9.27
N SER A 55 -3.82 -18.79 9.51
CA SER A 55 -4.11 -17.36 9.47
C SER A 55 -3.44 -16.69 8.24
N PRO A 56 -4.19 -15.92 7.43
CA PRO A 56 -3.59 -15.19 6.32
C PRO A 56 -2.73 -14.03 6.81
N PHE A 57 -1.54 -13.89 6.22
CA PHE A 57 -0.65 -12.76 6.45
C PHE A 57 -1.02 -11.58 5.56
N CYS A 58 -1.14 -10.38 6.15
CA CYS A 58 -1.33 -9.15 5.40
C CYS A 58 0.02 -8.45 5.21
N ILE A 59 0.49 -8.34 3.98
CA ILE A 59 1.77 -7.70 3.66
C ILE A 59 1.75 -6.19 3.92
N ASN A 60 0.59 -5.55 3.78
CA ASN A 60 0.44 -4.11 4.03
C ASN A 60 0.39 -3.80 5.53
N CYS A 61 -0.06 -4.74 6.37
CA CYS A 61 -0.14 -4.57 7.82
C CYS A 61 1.03 -5.25 8.56
N GLN A 62 1.71 -6.17 7.89
CA GLN A 62 2.69 -7.09 8.45
C GLN A 62 2.15 -7.94 9.62
N GLU A 63 0.84 -8.24 9.61
CA GLU A 63 0.14 -8.99 10.65
C GLU A 63 -0.54 -10.25 10.11
N TYR A 64 -0.58 -11.31 10.91
CA TYR A 64 -1.33 -12.54 10.64
C TYR A 64 -2.79 -12.41 11.10
N SER A 65 -3.64 -11.87 10.25
CA SER A 65 -5.08 -11.72 10.55
C SER A 65 -5.95 -11.73 9.31
N HIS A 66 -5.52 -11.10 8.22
CA HIS A 66 -6.30 -10.96 6.99
C HIS A 66 -5.39 -10.98 5.75
N SER A 67 -5.97 -11.18 4.56
CA SER A 67 -5.24 -10.99 3.29
C SER A 67 -5.24 -9.52 2.86
N VAL A 68 -4.25 -9.12 2.07
CA VAL A 68 -4.02 -7.72 1.65
C VAL A 68 -5.24 -7.02 1.04
N CYS A 69 -6.15 -7.78 0.42
CA CYS A 69 -7.37 -7.25 -0.20
C CYS A 69 -8.49 -6.94 0.81
N TYR A 70 -8.26 -7.07 2.12
CA TYR A 70 -9.28 -6.87 3.14
C TYR A 70 -9.56 -5.37 3.35
N THR A 71 -10.68 -4.92 2.80
CA THR A 71 -11.11 -3.51 2.78
C THR A 71 -11.59 -2.96 4.11
N LYS A 72 -11.84 -3.84 5.10
CA LYS A 72 -12.41 -3.49 6.42
C LYS A 72 -11.35 -3.32 7.52
N TRP A 73 -10.06 -3.33 7.17
CA TRP A 73 -8.99 -3.08 8.15
C TRP A 73 -8.90 -1.59 8.53
N PRO A 74 -8.66 -1.22 9.81
CA PRO A 74 -8.70 0.18 10.25
C PRO A 74 -7.81 1.17 9.49
N LYS A 75 -6.64 0.73 9.00
CA LYS A 75 -5.74 1.58 8.19
C LYS A 75 -5.86 1.33 6.69
N PHE A 76 -6.89 0.60 6.23
CA PHE A 76 -7.17 0.47 4.80
C PHE A 76 -7.31 1.88 4.21
N PRO A 77 -6.67 2.18 3.07
CA PRO A 77 -6.71 3.53 2.56
C PRO A 77 -8.16 3.92 2.32
N LYS A 78 -8.50 5.17 2.60
CA LYS A 78 -9.84 5.71 2.34
C LYS A 78 -9.75 6.53 1.06
N PRO A 79 -10.75 6.44 0.15
CA PRO A 79 -10.79 7.34 -0.98
C PRO A 79 -10.86 8.76 -0.42
N LYS A 80 -9.95 9.64 -0.85
CA LYS A 80 -10.01 11.06 -0.46
C LYS A 80 -11.31 11.62 -1.05
N LYS A 81 -12.24 12.03 -0.17
CA LYS A 81 -13.42 12.80 -0.57
C LYS A 81 -12.92 14.10 -1.20
N GLY A 82 -12.92 14.20 -2.53
CA GLY A 82 -12.43 15.38 -3.24
C GLY A 82 -11.69 15.12 -4.55
N THR A 83 -11.36 13.87 -4.86
CA THR A 83 -10.91 13.52 -6.21
C THR A 83 -11.70 12.31 -6.67
N SER A 84 -12.95 12.55 -7.07
CA SER A 84 -13.44 11.65 -8.08
C SER A 84 -12.48 11.83 -9.27
N LEU A 85 -11.94 10.73 -9.78
CA LEU A 85 -11.33 10.74 -11.11
C LEU A 85 -12.40 10.97 -12.20
N THR A 86 -13.64 11.25 -11.80
CA THR A 86 -14.68 11.98 -12.54
C THR A 86 -14.69 13.48 -12.23
N ALA A 87 -13.57 14.11 -11.87
CA ALA A 87 -13.33 15.41 -12.48
C ALA A 87 -13.35 15.07 -13.97
N ASN A 88 -14.38 15.53 -14.68
CA ASN A 88 -14.47 15.43 -16.12
C ASN A 88 -13.14 15.89 -16.68
N LYS A 89 -12.19 14.97 -16.90
CA LYS A 89 -11.22 15.13 -17.95
C LYS A 89 -12.07 15.01 -19.19
N THR A 90 -12.75 16.09 -19.53
CA THR A 90 -13.01 16.40 -20.91
C THR A 90 -11.62 16.36 -21.53
N PHE A 91 -11.26 15.20 -22.08
CA PHE A 91 -10.33 15.20 -23.19
C PHE A 91 -10.83 16.29 -24.14
N GLU A 92 -9.94 17.08 -24.75
CA GLU A 92 -10.37 18.11 -25.70
C GLU A 92 -11.26 17.51 -26.81
N SER A 93 -11.15 16.20 -27.08
CA SER A 93 -12.05 15.45 -27.95
C SER A 93 -13.54 15.47 -27.53
N ASN A 94 -13.83 15.73 -26.26
CA ASN A 94 -15.19 15.81 -25.71
C ASN A 94 -15.72 17.26 -25.66
N VAL A 95 -14.93 18.25 -26.08
CA VAL A 95 -15.41 19.64 -26.25
C VAL A 95 -16.26 19.69 -27.51
N ARG A 96 -17.58 19.66 -27.34
CA ARG A 96 -18.53 19.83 -28.45
C ARG A 96 -18.47 21.28 -28.91
N ARG A 97 -18.03 21.53 -30.15
CA ARG A 97 -18.25 22.84 -30.78
C ARG A 97 -19.75 23.00 -31.03
N GLU A 98 -20.35 24.05 -30.47
CA GLU A 98 -21.74 24.41 -30.76
C GLU A 98 -21.90 24.67 -32.26
N GLY A 99 -22.98 24.14 -32.85
CA GLY A 99 -23.28 24.32 -34.27
C GLY A 99 -22.58 23.35 -35.24
N VAL A 100 -21.76 22.39 -34.76
CA VAL A 100 -21.08 21.42 -35.65
C VAL A 100 -21.51 19.99 -35.35
N SER A 101 -22.16 19.36 -36.34
CA SER A 101 -22.47 17.92 -36.31
C SER A 101 -21.21 17.09 -36.58
N PHE A 102 -21.13 15.89 -36.00
CA PHE A 102 -20.07 14.93 -36.28
C PHE A 102 -19.96 14.60 -37.79
N ALA A 103 -21.09 14.59 -38.50
CA ALA A 103 -21.14 14.37 -39.94
C ALA A 103 -20.44 15.48 -40.73
N ASN A 104 -20.51 16.74 -40.28
CA ASN A 104 -19.90 17.89 -40.96
C ASN A 104 -18.37 17.89 -40.86
N ILE A 105 -17.83 17.34 -39.76
CA ILE A 105 -16.38 17.21 -39.54
C ILE A 105 -15.81 16.13 -40.47
N VAL A 106 -16.48 14.97 -40.55
CA VAL A 106 -16.06 13.85 -41.41
C VAL A 106 -16.21 14.19 -42.90
N SER A 107 -17.21 14.99 -43.26
CA SER A 107 -17.45 15.40 -44.64
C SER A 107 -16.53 16.52 -45.13
N GLY A 108 -15.63 17.05 -44.28
CA GLY A 108 -14.64 18.06 -44.66
C GLY A 108 -15.21 19.44 -45.01
N THR A 109 -16.50 19.71 -44.77
CA THR A 109 -17.17 20.96 -45.15
C THR A 109 -17.12 22.05 -44.06
N ALA A 110 -16.30 21.87 -43.02
CA ALA A 110 -16.15 22.85 -41.95
C ALA A 110 -15.31 24.05 -42.42
N PRO A 111 -15.65 25.30 -42.03
CA PRO A 111 -14.83 26.46 -42.38
C PRO A 111 -13.41 26.31 -41.80
N PRO A 112 -12.36 26.71 -42.55
CA PRO A 112 -10.99 26.63 -42.08
C PRO A 112 -10.85 27.53 -40.85
N SER A 113 -10.72 26.92 -39.68
CA SER A 113 -10.32 27.64 -38.48
C SER A 113 -8.84 27.97 -38.64
N THR A 114 -8.49 29.25 -38.53
CA THR A 114 -7.11 29.73 -38.45
C THR A 114 -6.39 29.06 -37.28
N LEU A 115 -5.73 27.94 -37.54
CA LEU A 115 -4.75 27.38 -36.64
C LEU A 115 -3.51 28.27 -36.72
N THR A 116 -3.32 29.12 -35.73
CA THR A 116 -1.99 29.66 -35.44
C THR A 116 -1.12 28.50 -34.94
N PRO A 117 0.09 28.31 -35.50
CA PRO A 117 1.00 27.30 -35.02
C PRO A 117 1.73 27.88 -33.81
N VAL A 118 1.40 27.42 -32.60
CA VAL A 118 2.30 27.61 -31.46
C VAL A 118 2.43 26.29 -30.71
N HIS A 119 3.35 25.47 -31.22
CA HIS A 119 4.23 24.73 -30.34
C HIS A 119 4.91 25.73 -29.41
N LYS A 120 4.52 25.75 -28.14
CA LYS A 120 5.44 26.02 -27.04
C LYS A 120 5.16 25.00 -25.94
N LEU A 121 5.96 23.95 -25.97
CA LEU A 121 6.35 23.26 -24.74
C LEU A 121 6.86 24.37 -23.80
N THR A 122 6.02 24.80 -22.87
CA THR A 122 6.51 25.52 -21.71
C THR A 122 6.70 24.47 -20.64
N GLU A 123 7.92 23.94 -20.60
CA GLU A 123 8.48 23.32 -19.42
C GLU A 123 8.37 24.34 -18.28
N LYS A 124 7.31 24.22 -17.48
CA LYS A 124 7.36 24.66 -16.09
C LYS A 124 7.84 23.46 -15.29
N THR A 125 9.15 23.30 -15.31
CA THR A 125 9.90 22.67 -14.22
C THR A 125 9.58 23.43 -12.94
N ASN A 126 8.56 22.98 -12.21
CA ASN A 126 8.49 23.27 -10.78
C ASN A 126 9.32 22.19 -10.10
N GLU A 127 10.62 22.44 -10.12
CA GLU A 127 11.56 21.83 -9.20
C GLU A 127 11.13 22.23 -7.78
N ASN A 128 10.51 21.29 -7.08
CA ASN A 128 10.78 21.20 -5.65
C ASN A 128 11.12 19.75 -5.33
N SER A 129 12.26 19.37 -5.91
CA SER A 129 13.04 18.23 -5.49
C SER A 129 13.72 18.59 -4.18
N ASN A 130 13.22 18.06 -3.07
CA ASN A 130 14.04 17.73 -1.91
C ASN A 130 13.53 16.43 -1.32
N ASN A 131 13.86 15.33 -1.99
CA ASN A 131 14.08 14.02 -1.37
C ASN A 131 15.13 13.28 -2.19
N LYS A 132 16.37 13.76 -2.12
CA LYS A 132 17.52 12.90 -2.39
C LYS A 132 17.66 11.97 -1.19
N ALA A 133 17.18 10.74 -1.34
CA ALA A 133 17.77 9.61 -0.64
C ALA A 133 19.22 9.52 -1.13
N SER A 134 20.14 10.13 -0.37
CA SER A 134 21.56 9.78 -0.45
C SER A 134 21.83 8.80 0.67
N TYR A 135 22.26 7.60 0.27
CA TYR A 135 22.94 6.68 1.16
C TYR A 135 24.14 7.39 1.80
N GLY A 136 24.22 7.26 3.13
CA GLY A 136 25.38 7.66 3.93
C GLY A 136 25.20 8.96 4.72
N ILE A 137 24.67 8.89 5.95
CA ILE A 137 24.93 9.88 7.00
C ILE A 137 25.11 9.13 8.32
N GLN A 138 26.27 9.36 8.95
CA GLN A 138 26.65 8.84 10.24
C GLN A 138 25.62 9.20 11.32
N ALA A 139 25.37 8.24 12.22
CA ALA A 139 24.35 8.29 13.26
C ALA A 139 24.49 9.53 14.17
N LYS A 140 23.56 10.48 14.07
CA LYS A 140 23.19 11.36 15.18
C LYS A 140 22.16 10.61 16.03
N LYS A 141 22.56 10.13 17.20
CA LYS A 141 21.66 9.48 18.17
C LYS A 141 20.62 10.51 18.65
N ASN A 142 19.37 10.35 18.19
CA ASN A 142 18.24 11.11 18.72
C ASN A 142 17.62 10.30 19.87
N VAL A 143 17.93 10.66 21.12
CA VAL A 143 17.41 9.99 22.32
C VAL A 143 15.87 9.85 22.36
N ASN A 144 15.12 10.68 21.60
CA ASN A 144 13.67 10.57 21.50
C ASN A 144 13.20 9.41 20.58
N SER A 145 14.00 9.02 19.57
CA SER A 145 13.64 7.87 18.72
C SER A 145 13.85 6.54 19.43
N ASP A 146 14.79 6.47 20.36
CA ASP A 146 15.12 5.23 21.07
C ASP A 146 14.05 4.91 22.11
N LEU A 147 13.54 5.92 22.84
CA LEU A 147 12.42 5.72 23.76
C LEU A 147 11.13 5.32 23.01
N ALA A 148 10.86 5.93 21.86
CA ALA A 148 9.72 5.56 21.03
C ALA A 148 9.78 4.09 20.58
N GLN A 149 10.96 3.63 20.15
CA GLN A 149 11.20 2.24 19.79
C GLN A 149 11.05 1.28 20.97
N VAL A 150 11.54 1.66 22.16
CA VAL A 150 11.37 0.86 23.38
C VAL A 150 9.90 0.74 23.78
N ILE A 151 9.13 1.82 23.70
CA ILE A 151 7.69 1.80 24.00
C ILE A 151 6.94 0.87 23.03
N GLU A 152 7.30 0.94 21.74
CA GLU A 152 6.72 0.05 20.73
C GLU A 152 7.07 -1.42 21.01
N LEU A 153 8.34 -1.70 21.34
CA LEU A 153 8.81 -3.03 21.70
C LEU A 153 8.08 -3.58 22.95
N VAL A 154 7.90 -2.77 23.98
CA VAL A 154 7.13 -3.14 25.18
C VAL A 154 5.66 -3.42 24.85
N SER A 155 5.05 -2.65 23.94
CA SER A 155 3.69 -2.89 23.47
C SER A 155 3.55 -4.23 22.76
N MET A 156 4.51 -4.57 21.89
CA MET A 156 4.55 -5.86 21.20
C MET A 156 4.71 -7.02 22.18
N ILE A 157 5.64 -6.91 23.13
CA ILE A 157 5.85 -7.93 24.18
C ILE A 157 4.60 -8.11 25.04
N SER A 158 3.91 -7.02 25.41
CA SER A 158 2.66 -7.08 26.17
C SER A 158 1.58 -7.89 25.43
N ASN A 159 1.46 -7.72 24.11
CA ASN A 159 0.51 -8.49 23.31
C ASN A 159 0.86 -9.98 23.23
N ILE A 160 2.16 -10.33 23.17
CA ILE A 160 2.63 -11.72 23.22
C ILE A 160 2.27 -12.36 24.56
N ILE A 161 2.56 -11.68 25.67
CA ILE A 161 2.26 -12.15 27.02
C ILE A 161 0.74 -12.35 27.22
N LYS A 162 -0.10 -11.43 26.72
CA LYS A 162 -1.56 -11.59 26.76
C LYS A 162 -2.05 -12.85 26.06
N ARG A 163 -1.39 -13.25 24.97
CA ARG A 163 -1.74 -14.44 24.20
C ARG A 163 -1.16 -15.73 24.80
N SER A 164 -0.17 -15.61 25.68
CA SER A 164 0.54 -16.72 26.31
C SER A 164 0.88 -16.40 27.78
N PRO A 165 -0.14 -16.38 28.66
CA PRO A 165 0.03 -15.95 30.06
C PRO A 165 1.01 -16.83 30.85
N GLU A 166 1.25 -18.06 30.39
CA GLU A 166 2.18 -19.00 31.04
C GLU A 166 3.65 -18.58 30.95
N ILE A 167 4.01 -17.68 30.03
CA ILE A 167 5.35 -17.07 30.00
C ILE A 167 5.65 -16.37 31.33
N LEU A 168 4.64 -15.82 32.01
CA LEU A 168 4.81 -15.17 33.31
C LEU A 168 5.27 -16.14 34.41
N GLN A 169 5.03 -17.44 34.26
CA GLN A 169 5.50 -18.46 35.20
C GLN A 169 7.02 -18.66 35.14
N LEU A 170 7.69 -18.14 34.10
CA LEU A 170 9.14 -18.18 33.95
C LEU A 170 9.85 -17.02 34.65
N LEU A 171 9.13 -15.97 35.05
CA LEU A 171 9.69 -14.82 35.78
C LEU A 171 10.61 -15.19 36.95
N PRO A 172 10.24 -16.11 37.86
CA PRO A 172 11.13 -16.51 38.95
C PRO A 172 12.43 -17.17 38.44
N LYS A 173 12.36 -17.98 37.39
CA LYS A 173 13.55 -18.63 36.79
C LYS A 173 14.45 -17.61 36.08
N LEU A 174 13.85 -16.63 35.40
CA LEU A 174 14.58 -15.56 34.72
C LEU A 174 15.25 -14.59 35.69
N LYS A 175 14.58 -14.28 36.82
CA LYS A 175 15.10 -13.39 37.86
C LYS A 175 16.29 -14.00 38.62
N ASN A 176 16.29 -15.32 38.77
CA ASN A 176 17.33 -16.05 39.51
C ASN A 176 18.52 -16.46 38.63
N SER A 177 18.43 -16.31 37.31
CA SER A 177 19.54 -16.56 36.39
C SER A 177 20.38 -15.28 36.26
N GLU A 178 21.69 -15.34 36.48
CA GLU A 178 22.59 -14.20 36.26
C GLU A 178 23.01 -14.07 34.79
N ASP A 179 23.10 -15.18 34.07
CA ASP A 179 23.52 -15.21 32.66
C ASP A 179 22.35 -14.85 31.71
N ASP A 180 22.59 -13.85 30.87
CA ASP A 180 21.63 -13.38 29.85
C ASP A 180 21.42 -14.43 28.74
N LYS A 181 22.43 -15.25 28.46
CA LYS A 181 22.30 -16.34 27.48
C LYS A 181 21.37 -17.44 28.00
N ALA A 182 21.46 -17.78 29.27
CA ALA A 182 20.56 -18.72 29.93
C ALA A 182 19.11 -18.19 29.97
N LYS A 183 18.90 -16.90 30.24
CA LYS A 183 17.57 -16.25 30.17
C LYS A 183 16.98 -16.34 28.75
N ALA A 184 17.78 -16.08 27.72
CA ALA A 184 17.34 -16.16 26.33
C ALA A 184 16.94 -17.59 25.92
N LEU A 185 17.70 -18.60 26.34
CA LEU A 185 17.38 -20.01 26.13
C LEU A 185 16.05 -20.42 26.79
N LEU A 186 15.85 -20.05 28.05
CA LEU A 186 14.60 -20.34 28.78
C LEU A 186 13.37 -19.73 28.09
N LEU A 187 13.49 -18.51 27.56
CA LEU A 187 12.43 -17.86 26.79
C LEU A 187 12.19 -18.56 25.45
N PHE A 188 13.25 -18.99 24.78
CA PHE A 188 13.16 -19.67 23.48
C PHE A 188 12.49 -21.04 23.61
N GLU A 189 12.90 -21.85 24.59
CA GLU A 189 12.29 -23.15 24.90
C GLU A 189 10.80 -23.01 25.20
N ALA A 190 10.42 -22.01 26.00
CA ALA A 190 9.02 -21.76 26.33
C ALA A 190 8.16 -21.37 25.13
N MET A 191 8.75 -20.70 24.13
CA MET A 191 8.07 -20.34 22.89
C MET A 191 7.98 -21.53 21.91
N LEU A 192 8.99 -22.40 21.86
CA LEU A 192 8.99 -23.58 20.96
C LEU A 192 8.00 -24.67 21.35
N VAL A 193 7.63 -24.77 22.63
CA VAL A 193 6.71 -25.83 23.11
C VAL A 193 5.24 -25.49 22.81
N LYS A 194 4.91 -24.25 22.41
CA LYS A 194 3.51 -23.76 22.36
C LYS A 194 3.10 -23.03 21.07
N PHE A 195 3.99 -22.88 20.09
CA PHE A 195 3.71 -22.39 18.74
C PHE A 195 4.08 -23.46 17.70
#